data_AF-A0A2D8MHJ4-F1
#
_entry.id   AF-A0A2D8MHJ4-F1
#
_cell.length_a   1.000
_cell.length_b   1.000
_cell.length_c   1.000
_cell.angle_alpha   90.00
_cell.angle_beta   90.00
_cell.angle_gamma   90.00
#
_symmetry.space_group_name_H-M   'P 1'
#
loop_
_entity.id
_entity.type
_entity.pdbx_description
1 polymer ?
#
loop_
_entity_poly.entity_id
_entity_poly.type
_entity_poly.pdbx_seq_one_letter_code
_entity_poly.pdbx_strand_id
1 'polypeptide(L)'
;MIWVGRLFRFLAGMAAMAITIPWLLFQLAVLLLLASGAAIVTFMLIRALILGEAVVTDPTSVAGRLGFLVVQLAFWALAVRFWAYLHGFDHLFARRGNSHGSARFSS
;
A
#
# COMPACT_ATOMS: atom_id res chain seq x y z
N MET A 1 -28.03 34.41 2.01
CA MET A 1 -28.34 32.97 1.89
C MET A 1 -27.22 32.12 1.25
N ILE A 2 -26.46 32.62 0.27
CA ILE A 2 -25.37 31.84 -0.39
C ILE A 2 -24.24 31.40 0.57
N TRP A 3 -23.93 32.23 1.58
CA TRP A 3 -22.87 31.94 2.56
C TRP A 3 -23.21 30.79 3.52
N VAL A 4 -24.46 30.68 3.95
CA VAL A 4 -24.92 29.61 4.85
C VAL A 4 -24.82 28.25 4.17
N GLY A 5 -25.22 28.15 2.90
CA GLY A 5 -25.10 26.90 2.13
C GLY A 5 -23.66 26.51 1.76
N ARG A 6 -22.71 27.47 1.71
CA ARG A 6 -21.28 27.16 1.58
C ARG A 6 -20.71 26.64 2.90
N LEU A 7 -21.04 27.27 4.02
CA LEU A 7 -20.62 26.84 5.35
C LEU A 7 -21.12 25.43 5.66
N PHE A 8 -22.39 25.12 5.36
CA PHE A 8 -22.94 23.78 5.58
C PHE A 8 -22.23 22.69 4.75
N ARG A 9 -21.93 22.97 3.48
CA ARG A 9 -21.15 22.05 2.63
C ARG A 9 -19.73 21.84 3.15
N PHE A 10 -19.09 22.90 3.66
CA PHE A 10 -17.77 22.80 4.26
C PHE A 10 -17.78 21.94 5.52
N LEU A 11 -18.71 22.20 6.45
CA LEU A 11 -18.86 21.41 7.68
C LEU A 11 -19.21 19.95 7.40
N ALA A 12 -20.10 19.69 6.43
CA ALA A 12 -20.43 18.34 5.98
C ALA A 12 -19.20 17.63 5.38
N GLY A 13 -18.37 18.34 4.60
CA GLY A 13 -17.11 17.83 4.08
C GLY A 13 -16.12 17.47 5.19
N MET A 14 -15.99 18.34 6.21
CA MET A 14 -15.15 18.07 7.37
C MET A 14 -15.63 16.85 8.18
N ALA A 15 -16.94 16.73 8.40
CA ALA A 15 -17.53 15.59 9.10
C ALA A 15 -17.32 14.28 8.30
N ALA A 16 -17.52 14.32 6.99
CA ALA A 16 -17.27 13.18 6.11
C ALA A 16 -15.79 12.77 6.13
N MET A 17 -14.85 13.73 6.09
CA MET A 17 -13.41 13.47 6.20
C MET A 17 -13.03 12.86 7.55
N ALA A 18 -13.61 13.35 8.65
CA ALA A 18 -13.34 12.85 10.00
C ALA A 18 -13.71 11.37 10.17
N ILE A 19 -14.66 10.86 9.40
CA ILE A 19 -15.05 9.44 9.41
C ILE A 19 -14.25 8.65 8.37
N THR A 20 -14.09 9.21 7.17
CA THR A 20 -13.49 8.51 6.02
C THR A 20 -11.99 8.28 6.22
N ILE A 21 -11.26 9.26 6.75
CA ILE A 21 -9.79 9.16 6.93
C ILE A 21 -9.44 8.03 7.91
N PRO A 22 -10.01 7.94 9.13
CA PRO A 22 -9.73 6.82 10.03
C PRO A 22 -10.07 5.46 9.43
N TRP A 23 -11.18 5.37 8.68
CA TRP A 23 -11.58 4.13 8.03
C TRP A 23 -10.58 3.68 6.96
N LEU A 24 -10.13 4.62 6.12
CA LEU A 24 -9.10 4.37 5.11
C LEU A 24 -7.77 3.92 5.75
N LEU A 25 -7.36 4.55 6.85
CA LEU A 25 -6.16 4.17 7.59
C LEU A 25 -6.30 2.79 8.24
N PHE A 26 -7.48 2.46 8.78
CA PHE A 26 -7.76 1.14 9.33
C PHE A 26 -7.64 0.05 8.26
N GLN A 27 -8.23 0.26 7.09
CA GLN A 27 -8.12 -0.68 5.96
C GLN A 27 -6.66 -0.86 5.50
N LEU A 28 -5.89 0.23 5.42
CA LEU A 28 -4.47 0.16 5.10
C LEU A 28 -3.70 -0.65 6.16
N ALA A 29 -3.96 -0.42 7.44
CA ALA A 29 -3.31 -1.14 8.54
C ALA A 29 -3.61 -2.65 8.48
N VAL A 30 -4.86 -3.04 8.23
CA VAL A 30 -5.26 -4.45 8.05
C VAL A 30 -4.52 -5.07 6.86
N LEU A 31 -4.44 -4.36 5.73
CA LEU A 31 -3.76 -4.87 4.55
C LEU A 31 -2.24 -5.03 4.79
N LEU A 32 -1.61 -4.08 5.47
CA LEU A 32 -0.19 -4.17 5.85
C LEU A 32 0.07 -5.36 6.79
N LEU A 33 -0.85 -5.63 7.72
CA LEU A 33 -0.77 -6.79 8.60
C LEU A 33 -0.84 -8.10 7.82
N LEU A 34 -1.80 -8.23 6.89
CA LEU A 34 -1.92 -9.39 6.01
C LEU A 34 -0.68 -9.56 5.13
N ALA A 35 -0.14 -8.46 4.59
CA ALA A 35 1.07 -8.46 3.78
C ALA A 35 2.30 -8.91 4.60
N SER A 36 2.40 -8.54 5.88
CA SER A 36 3.44 -9.06 6.78
C SER A 36 3.31 -10.56 7.01
N GLY A 37 2.09 -11.07 7.20
CA GLY A 37 1.84 -12.52 7.27
C GLY A 37 2.29 -13.24 6.00
N ALA A 38 1.93 -12.72 4.84
CA ALA A 38 2.34 -13.28 3.55
C ALA A 38 3.86 -13.20 3.33
N ALA A 39 4.51 -12.12 3.77
CA ALA A 39 5.96 -11.96 3.69
C ALA A 39 6.69 -13.03 4.52
N ILE A 40 6.22 -13.31 5.75
CA ILE A 40 6.78 -14.36 6.61
C ILE A 40 6.69 -15.72 5.93
N VAL A 41 5.50 -16.09 5.45
CA VAL A 41 5.29 -17.38 4.75
C VAL A 41 6.18 -17.47 3.51
N THR A 42 6.22 -16.42 2.70
CA THR A 42 7.02 -16.38 1.46
C THR A 42 8.51 -16.49 1.77
N PHE A 43 9.01 -15.78 2.77
CA PHE A 43 10.41 -15.84 3.19
C PHE A 43 10.78 -17.25 3.68
N MET A 44 9.93 -17.87 4.50
CA MET A 44 10.13 -19.26 4.96
C MET A 44 10.18 -20.24 3.79
N LEU A 45 9.28 -20.11 2.81
CA LEU A 45 9.25 -20.97 1.62
C LEU A 45 10.49 -20.81 0.74
N ILE A 46 10.87 -19.56 0.43
CA ILE A 46 12.07 -19.28 -0.36
C ILE A 46 13.30 -19.86 0.32
N ARG A 47 13.41 -19.67 1.64
CA ARG A 47 14.53 -20.18 2.42
C ARG A 47 14.58 -21.71 2.46
N ALA A 48 13.44 -22.36 2.69
CA ALA A 48 13.33 -23.82 2.67
C ALA A 48 13.70 -24.39 1.29
N LEU A 49 13.28 -23.74 0.20
CA LEU A 49 13.58 -24.16 -1.17
C LEU A 49 15.06 -24.01 -1.52
N ILE A 50 15.69 -22.90 -1.12
CA ILE A 50 17.08 -22.59 -1.50
C ILE A 50 18.09 -23.33 -0.63
N LEU A 51 17.88 -23.35 0.69
CA LEU A 51 18.86 -23.90 1.65
C LEU A 51 18.57 -25.36 2.00
N GLY A 52 17.39 -25.89 1.66
CA GLY A 52 17.01 -27.26 2.02
C GLY A 52 16.85 -27.50 3.53
N GLU A 53 16.87 -26.43 4.33
CA GLU A 53 16.84 -26.52 5.79
C GLU A 53 15.41 -26.53 6.33
N ALA A 54 15.15 -27.41 7.30
CA ALA A 54 13.87 -27.56 7.96
C ALA A 54 13.58 -26.39 8.90
N VAL A 55 13.11 -25.26 8.34
CA VAL A 55 12.38 -24.13 8.98
C VAL A 55 13.05 -23.42 10.20
N VAL A 56 14.07 -24.02 10.84
CA VAL A 56 14.54 -23.71 12.21
C VAL A 56 16.07 -23.73 12.30
N THR A 57 16.74 -23.10 11.33
CA THR A 57 18.15 -22.68 11.51
C THR A 57 18.16 -21.17 11.62
N ASP A 58 18.93 -20.64 12.55
CA ASP A 58 18.77 -19.34 13.22
C ASP A 58 18.20 -18.16 12.39
N PRO A 59 16.95 -17.68 12.64
CA PRO A 59 16.41 -16.46 12.04
C PRO A 59 17.10 -15.18 12.55
N THR A 60 18.13 -15.31 13.39
CA THR A 60 18.82 -14.21 14.06
C THR A 60 20.05 -13.69 13.31
N SER A 61 20.52 -14.37 12.26
CA SER A 61 21.67 -13.90 11.47
C SER A 61 21.38 -12.57 10.77
N VAL A 62 22.40 -11.70 10.66
CA VAL A 62 22.27 -10.37 10.02
C VAL A 62 21.78 -10.50 8.57
N ALA A 63 22.31 -11.47 7.83
CA ALA A 63 21.89 -11.75 6.46
C ALA A 63 20.41 -12.20 6.39
N GLY A 64 19.96 -13.05 7.33
CA GLY A 64 18.56 -13.47 7.42
C GLY A 64 17.62 -12.29 7.68
N ARG A 65 18.01 -11.37 8.57
CA ARG A 65 17.23 -10.14 8.86
C ARG A 65 17.16 -9.21 7.64
N LEU A 66 18.28 -9.01 6.94
CA LEU A 66 18.30 -8.20 5.71
C LEU A 66 17.44 -8.82 4.62
N GLY A 67 17.54 -10.13 4.40
CA GLY A 67 16.70 -10.84 3.44
C GLY A 67 15.22 -10.72 3.78
N PHE A 68 14.86 -10.88 5.05
CA PHE A 68 13.49 -10.70 5.51
C PHE A 68 12.99 -9.26 5.30
N LEU A 69 13.80 -8.25 5.64
CA LEU A 69 13.45 -6.84 5.42
C LEU A 69 13.18 -6.54 3.94
N VAL A 70 13.97 -7.09 3.03
CA VAL A 70 13.76 -6.92 1.57
C VAL A 70 12.42 -7.50 1.15
N VAL A 71 12.08 -8.72 1.57
CA VAL A 71 10.80 -9.35 1.27
C VAL A 71 9.65 -8.56 1.89
N GLN A 72 9.79 -8.16 3.16
CA GLN A 72 8.78 -7.38 3.89
C GLN A 72 8.48 -6.05 3.20
N LEU A 73 9.51 -5.32 2.77
CA LEU A 73 9.36 -4.05 2.05
C LEU A 73 8.68 -4.24 0.69
N ALA A 74 9.01 -5.32 -0.03
CA ALA A 74 8.37 -5.62 -1.31
C ALA A 74 6.86 -5.89 -1.15
N PHE A 75 6.49 -6.68 -0.15
CA PHE A 75 5.08 -6.97 0.16
C PHE A 75 4.32 -5.73 0.64
N TRP A 76 4.94 -4.88 1.47
CA TRP A 76 4.35 -3.60 1.86
C TRP A 76 4.18 -2.65 0.68
N ALA A 77 5.16 -2.54 -0.21
CA ALA A 77 5.04 -1.72 -1.41
C ALA A 77 3.87 -2.20 -2.30
N LEU A 78 3.72 -3.52 -2.45
CA LEU A 78 2.60 -4.11 -3.18
C LEU A 78 1.26 -3.81 -2.49
N ALA A 79 1.18 -3.97 -1.17
CA ALA A 79 -0.01 -3.68 -0.37
C ALA A 79 -0.42 -2.20 -0.50
N VAL A 80 0.52 -1.28 -0.35
CA VAL A 80 0.26 0.17 -0.50
C VAL A 80 -0.23 0.49 -1.91
N ARG A 81 0.39 -0.08 -2.95
CA ARG A 81 -0.05 0.11 -4.33
C ARG A 81 -1.45 -0.45 -4.58
N PHE A 82 -1.74 -1.65 -4.08
CA PHE A 82 -3.05 -2.28 -4.22
C PHE A 82 -4.14 -1.48 -3.48
N TRP A 83 -3.84 -1.04 -2.25
CA TRP A 83 -4.73 -0.17 -1.49
C TRP A 83 -4.99 1.16 -2.22
N ALA A 84 -3.96 1.77 -2.78
CA ALA A 84 -4.09 2.99 -3.57
C ALA A 84 -5.00 2.77 -4.79
N TYR A 85 -4.85 1.64 -5.47
CA TYR A 85 -5.71 1.25 -6.60
C TYR A 85 -7.18 1.13 -6.21
N LEU A 86 -7.47 0.44 -5.10
CA LEU A 86 -8.85 0.28 -4.62
C LEU A 86 -9.56 1.60 -4.30
N HIS A 87 -8.80 2.63 -3.93
CA HIS A 87 -9.32 3.94 -3.55
C HIS A 87 -9.08 5.04 -4.60
N GLY A 88 -8.55 4.71 -5.78
CA GLY A 88 -8.32 5.69 -6.87
C GLY A 88 -7.14 6.63 -6.64
N PHE A 89 -6.22 6.29 -5.74
CA PHE A 89 -5.00 7.04 -5.44
C PHE A 89 -3.80 6.64 -6.31
N ASP A 90 -3.99 5.85 -7.37
CA ASP A 90 -2.91 5.39 -8.27
C ASP A 90 -2.09 6.53 -8.87
N HIS A 91 -2.72 7.69 -9.08
CA HIS A 91 -2.07 8.88 -9.59
C HIS A 91 -0.93 9.38 -8.69
N LEU A 92 -0.92 9.05 -7.40
CA LEU A 92 0.19 9.36 -6.47
C LEU A 92 1.43 8.51 -6.75
N PHE A 93 1.25 7.33 -7.35
CA PHE A 93 2.32 6.39 -7.69
C PHE A 93 2.69 6.43 -9.17
N ALA A 94 1.87 7.07 -9.99
CA ALA A 94 2.22 7.39 -11.37
C ALA A 94 3.44 8.30 -11.38
N ARG A 95 4.48 7.92 -12.13
CA ARG A 95 5.55 8.88 -12.46
C ARG A 95 4.88 10.08 -13.10
N ARG A 96 5.16 11.28 -12.61
CA ARG A 96 4.75 12.57 -13.18
C ARG A 96 5.46 12.80 -14.52
N GLY A 97 5.22 11.90 -15.47
CA GLY A 97 5.67 12.01 -16.85
C GLY A 97 4.66 12.87 -17.57
N ASN A 98 5.01 14.14 -17.77
CA ASN A 98 4.41 14.95 -18.81
C ASN A 98 4.50 14.18 -20.14
N SER A 99 3.45 13.46 -20.51
CA SER A 99 3.29 12.95 -21.87
C SER A 99 2.15 13.71 -22.52
N HIS A 100 2.54 14.79 -23.19
CA HIS A 100 1.79 15.39 -24.28
C HIS A 100 1.59 14.32 -25.36
N GLY A 101 0.55 13.48 -25.25
CA GLY A 101 0.44 12.28 -26.10
C GLY A 101 -0.95 11.93 -26.62
N SER A 102 -2.04 12.49 -26.10
CA SER A 102 -3.40 12.18 -26.58
C SER A 102 -4.05 13.29 -27.41
N ALA A 103 -3.35 14.38 -27.73
CA ALA A 103 -3.83 15.41 -28.66
C ALA A 103 -3.68 15.04 -30.15
N ARG A 104 -3.38 13.78 -30.48
CA ARG A 104 -3.30 13.29 -31.86
C ARG A 104 -3.92 11.91 -31.91
N PHE A 105 -5.21 11.83 -32.19
CA PHE A 105 -5.88 10.84 -33.05
C PHE A 105 -7.40 11.13 -33.01
N SER A 106 -7.76 12.36 -33.40
CA SER A 106 -9.04 12.62 -34.05
C SER A 106 -8.71 12.94 -35.50
N SER A 107 -8.70 11.89 -36.33
CA SER A 107 -8.83 11.99 -37.78
C SER A 107 -10.20 11.43 -38.13
#